data_AF-A0A925CYJ3-F1
#
_entry.id   AF-A0A925CYJ3-F1
#
_cell.length_a   1.000
_cell.length_b   1.000
_cell.length_c   1.000
_cell.angle_alpha   90.00
_cell.angle_beta   90.00
_cell.angle_gamma   90.00
#
_symmetry.space_group_name_H-M   'P 1'
#
loop_
_entity.id
_entity.type
_entity.pdbx_description
1 polymer ?
#
loop_
_entity_poly.entity_id
_entity_poly.type
_entity_poly.pdbx_seq_one_letter_code
_entity_poly.pdbx_strand_id
1 'polypeptide(L)'
;MNKKFLLIALLSAYCGFVSAQSQPPRRLGSTYHTNNDTTILMDIRERLVQLAMQNPNFEVADRRVSVAHYQLNRAKGEWLSVVVPSINLNPLTIAPKSDGNQFLPLWNVGVAIPLNFYTQRTNEVKIARENIYIAEAEKNERYRDVRLKVLTRYEDYLMYKEMYDLQSRVTADTYLVFRQSETDFADGLIGVDIYNKAFAAYKQQQDGKLKAGRDLKVAELELEYMIGITINEALGKK
;
A
#
# COMPACT_ATOMS: atom_id res chain seq x y z
N MET A 1 39.71 -18.47 55.07
CA MET A 1 40.03 -17.04 54.81
C MET A 1 39.95 -16.86 53.30
N ASN A 2 38.78 -16.41 52.80
CA ASN A 2 38.31 -16.73 51.45
C ASN A 2 38.23 -15.47 50.57
N LYS A 3 39.12 -15.38 49.58
CA LYS A 3 39.18 -14.31 48.56
C LYS A 3 38.23 -14.60 47.38
N LYS A 4 36.91 -14.63 47.59
CA LYS A 4 35.92 -14.88 46.52
C LYS A 4 34.73 -13.90 46.45
N PHE A 5 34.79 -12.74 47.10
CA PHE A 5 33.60 -11.86 47.20
C PHE A 5 33.79 -10.38 46.84
N LEU A 6 34.84 -10.02 46.09
CA LEU A 6 35.19 -8.61 45.83
C LEU A 6 35.29 -8.25 44.33
N LEU A 7 34.49 -8.91 43.48
CA LEU A 7 34.48 -8.64 42.03
C LEU A 7 33.05 -8.57 41.44
N ILE A 8 32.07 -8.24 42.27
CA ILE A 8 30.64 -8.08 41.88
C ILE A 8 30.11 -6.64 42.13
N ALA A 9 30.94 -5.70 42.60
CA ALA A 9 30.46 -4.37 43.03
C ALA A 9 31.05 -3.17 42.25
N LEU A 10 31.56 -3.35 41.03
CA LEU A 10 32.23 -2.28 40.27
C LEU A 10 31.85 -2.24 38.78
N LEU A 11 30.58 -2.50 38.47
CA LEU A 11 30.03 -2.36 37.11
C LEU A 11 28.56 -1.88 37.10
N SER A 12 28.17 -1.12 38.13
CA SER A 12 26.81 -0.59 38.32
C SER A 12 26.79 0.91 38.62
N ALA A 13 27.62 1.69 37.91
CA ALA A 13 27.53 3.14 37.89
C ALA A 13 28.19 3.67 36.62
N TYR A 14 27.39 3.98 35.59
CA TYR A 14 27.50 5.15 34.70
C TYR A 14 26.69 4.90 33.42
N CYS A 15 25.56 5.60 33.32
CA CYS A 15 24.96 6.23 32.12
C CYS A 15 23.45 6.36 32.31
N GLY A 16 23.06 7.31 33.15
CA GLY A 16 21.72 7.90 33.06
C GLY A 16 21.68 8.80 31.82
N PHE A 17 21.02 8.35 30.76
CA PHE A 17 20.64 9.25 29.68
C PHE A 17 19.36 9.99 30.07
N VAL A 18 19.49 11.31 30.09
CA VAL A 18 18.44 12.30 30.24
C VAL A 18 17.43 12.15 29.09
N SER A 19 16.18 11.88 29.42
CA SER A 19 15.05 12.00 28.51
C SER A 19 14.74 13.48 28.27
N ALA A 20 15.31 14.07 27.23
CA ALA A 20 14.87 15.36 26.74
C ALA A 20 13.57 15.16 25.93
N GLN A 21 12.42 15.41 26.55
CA GLN A 21 11.14 15.56 25.84
C GLN A 21 11.19 16.87 25.02
N SER A 22 11.53 16.78 23.74
CA SER A 22 11.25 17.84 22.78
C SER A 22 9.75 17.85 22.49
N GLN A 23 9.03 18.85 23.02
CA GLN A 23 7.67 19.13 22.60
C GLN A 23 7.67 19.44 21.08
N PRO A 24 6.81 18.80 20.27
CA PRO A 24 6.65 19.23 18.89
C PRO A 24 6.09 20.67 18.87
N PRO A 25 6.51 21.50 17.91
CA PRO A 25 5.99 22.86 17.81
C PRO A 25 4.46 22.81 17.67
N ARG A 26 3.77 23.57 18.54
CA ARG A 26 2.34 23.86 18.42
C ARG A 26 2.08 24.36 17.01
N ARG A 27 1.42 23.54 16.19
CA ARG A 27 0.92 23.95 14.89
C ARG A 27 0.00 25.14 15.13
N LEU A 28 0.34 26.29 14.53
CA LEU A 28 -0.57 27.42 14.41
C LEU A 28 -1.90 26.88 13.88
N GLY A 29 -2.97 27.13 14.64
CA GLY A 29 -4.32 26.82 14.23
C GLY A 29 -4.60 27.47 12.89
N SER A 30 -4.86 26.63 11.90
CA SER A 30 -5.26 27.03 10.58
C SER A 30 -6.66 27.65 10.67
N THR A 31 -6.73 28.98 10.66
CA THR A 31 -7.99 29.73 10.46
C THR A 31 -8.42 29.62 9.01
N TYR A 32 -8.90 28.44 8.61
CA TYR A 32 -9.76 28.30 7.45
C TYR A 32 -11.16 27.96 7.96
N HIS A 33 -11.98 29.01 8.12
CA HIS A 33 -13.43 28.82 8.05
C HIS A 33 -13.77 28.55 6.58
N THR A 34 -13.65 27.29 6.17
CA THR A 34 -14.26 26.82 4.93
C THR A 34 -15.65 26.32 5.25
N ASN A 35 -16.62 26.91 4.56
CA ASN A 35 -18.01 26.48 4.48
C ASN A 35 -18.13 24.94 4.61
N ASN A 36 -19.03 24.50 5.49
CA ASN A 36 -19.16 23.12 5.98
C ASN A 36 -19.40 22.03 4.92
N ASP A 37 -19.51 22.36 3.63
CA ASP A 37 -19.66 21.40 2.53
C ASP A 37 -18.33 20.83 2.00
N THR A 38 -17.25 21.63 1.96
CA THR A 38 -15.96 21.12 1.46
C THR A 38 -15.27 20.21 2.47
N THR A 39 -15.53 20.40 3.76
CA THR A 39 -14.98 19.56 4.83
C THR A 39 -15.59 18.16 4.79
N ILE A 40 -16.89 18.02 4.52
CA ILE A 40 -17.56 16.73 4.33
C ILE A 40 -17.05 16.02 3.07
N LEU A 41 -16.83 16.74 1.96
CA LEU A 41 -16.28 16.18 0.73
C LEU A 41 -14.81 15.75 0.87
N MET A 42 -14.00 16.55 1.56
CA MET A 42 -12.62 16.15 1.92
C MET A 42 -12.63 14.92 2.83
N ASP A 43 -13.59 14.83 3.75
CA ASP A 43 -13.73 13.68 4.65
C ASP A 43 -14.08 12.39 3.88
N ILE A 44 -15.02 12.44 2.93
CA ILE A 44 -15.36 11.27 2.09
C ILE A 44 -14.16 10.85 1.24
N ARG A 45 -13.52 11.80 0.54
CA ARG A 45 -12.36 11.51 -0.32
C ARG A 45 -11.21 10.89 0.47
N GLU A 46 -10.89 11.45 1.64
CA GLU A 46 -9.83 10.91 2.49
C GLU A 46 -10.22 9.57 3.08
N ARG A 47 -11.49 9.37 3.47
CA ARG A 47 -12.01 8.08 3.92
C ARG A 47 -11.88 7.01 2.85
N LEU A 48 -12.22 7.30 1.59
CA LEU A 48 -12.05 6.36 0.47
C LEU A 48 -10.59 5.98 0.29
N VAL A 49 -9.67 6.93 0.41
CA VAL A 49 -8.23 6.68 0.34
C VAL A 49 -7.77 5.81 1.52
N GLN A 50 -8.24 6.08 2.74
CA GLN A 50 -7.91 5.28 3.92
C GLN A 50 -8.39 3.84 3.78
N LEU A 51 -9.60 3.62 3.25
CA LEU A 51 -10.11 2.29 2.98
C LEU A 51 -9.25 1.58 1.92
N ALA A 52 -8.88 2.26 0.83
CA ALA A 52 -8.01 1.70 -0.19
C ALA A 52 -6.61 1.36 0.32
N MET A 53 -6.09 2.08 1.32
CA MET A 53 -4.80 1.75 1.96
C MET A 53 -4.83 0.46 2.77
N GLN A 54 -6.01 0.00 3.20
CA GLN A 54 -6.16 -1.28 3.91
C GLN A 54 -6.13 -2.49 2.95
N ASN A 55 -6.08 -2.25 1.63
CA ASN A 55 -6.03 -3.29 0.62
C ASN A 55 -4.67 -4.05 0.65
N PRO A 56 -4.66 -5.38 0.45
CA PRO A 56 -3.43 -6.19 0.37
C PRO A 56 -2.33 -5.63 -0.56
N ASN A 57 -2.72 -4.92 -1.62
CA ASN A 57 -1.78 -4.30 -2.55
C ASN A 57 -0.90 -3.21 -1.91
N PHE A 58 -1.37 -2.53 -0.87
CA PHE A 58 -0.57 -1.56 -0.13
C PHE A 58 0.27 -2.24 0.96
N GLU A 59 -0.23 -3.32 1.57
CA GLU A 59 0.50 -4.11 2.56
C GLU A 59 1.87 -4.56 2.04
N VAL A 60 1.97 -4.94 0.76
CA VAL A 60 3.25 -5.32 0.14
C VAL A 60 4.33 -4.23 0.27
N ALA A 61 3.95 -2.95 0.14
CA ALA A 61 4.89 -1.84 0.29
C ALA A 61 5.40 -1.72 1.74
N ASP A 62 4.52 -1.91 2.72
CA ASP A 62 4.91 -1.95 4.15
C ASP A 62 5.83 -3.14 4.46
N ARG A 63 5.54 -4.30 3.87
CA ARG A 63 6.40 -5.48 4.01
C ARG A 63 7.78 -5.27 3.38
N ARG A 64 7.89 -4.54 2.26
CA ARG A 64 9.20 -4.20 1.66
C ARG A 64 10.07 -3.36 2.59
N VAL A 65 9.50 -2.36 3.25
CA VAL A 65 10.21 -1.58 4.27
C VAL A 65 10.68 -2.50 5.42
N SER A 66 9.82 -3.40 5.88
CA SER A 66 10.16 -4.37 6.93
C SER A 66 11.31 -5.29 6.50
N VAL A 67 11.29 -5.78 5.26
CA VAL A 67 12.37 -6.58 4.67
C VAL A 67 13.68 -5.78 4.62
N ALA A 68 13.65 -4.51 4.23
CA ALA A 68 14.84 -3.65 4.21
C ALA A 68 15.44 -3.48 5.62
N HIS A 69 14.59 -3.34 6.66
CA HIS A 69 15.06 -3.34 8.05
C HIS A 69 15.72 -4.66 8.46
N TYR A 70 15.14 -5.81 8.08
CA TYR A 70 15.75 -7.10 8.36
C TYR A 70 17.08 -7.28 7.63
N GLN A 71 17.20 -6.79 6.39
CA GLN A 71 18.46 -6.78 5.65
C GLN A 71 19.52 -5.92 6.35
N LEU A 72 19.15 -4.74 6.86
CA LEU A 72 20.07 -3.90 7.66
C LEU A 72 20.51 -4.62 8.94
N ASN A 73 19.58 -5.25 9.66
CA ASN A 73 19.90 -5.98 10.88
C ASN A 73 20.80 -7.20 10.60
N ARG A 74 20.56 -7.90 9.50
CA ARG A 74 21.43 -8.98 9.02
C ARG A 74 22.82 -8.46 8.68
N ALA A 75 22.94 -7.39 7.88
CA ALA A 75 24.22 -6.79 7.53
C ALA A 75 24.99 -6.32 8.77
N LYS A 76 24.29 -5.74 9.76
CA LYS A 76 24.87 -5.38 11.06
C LYS A 76 25.29 -6.58 11.90
N GLY A 77 24.64 -7.74 11.77
CA GLY A 77 24.94 -8.97 12.51
C GLY A 77 25.96 -9.89 11.83
N GLU A 78 26.25 -9.65 10.55
CA GLU A 78 27.15 -10.48 9.75
C GLU A 78 28.61 -10.43 10.22
N TRP A 79 28.97 -9.55 11.16
CA TRP A 79 30.25 -9.59 11.86
C TRP A 79 30.53 -10.94 12.54
N LEU A 80 29.47 -11.64 12.98
CA LEU A 80 29.57 -12.98 13.60
C LEU A 80 29.93 -14.09 12.61
N SER A 81 29.80 -13.86 11.30
CA SER A 81 30.05 -14.89 10.26
C SER A 81 31.53 -15.27 10.10
N VAL A 82 32.45 -14.48 10.67
CA VAL A 82 33.90 -14.71 10.57
C VAL A 82 34.36 -15.85 11.48
N VAL A 83 33.60 -16.12 12.54
CA VAL A 83 33.92 -17.18 13.49
C VAL A 83 33.29 -18.47 13.00
N VAL A 84 33.97 -19.16 12.10
CA VAL A 84 33.59 -20.52 11.67
C VAL A 84 34.44 -21.51 12.45
N PRO A 85 33.88 -22.21 13.45
CA PRO A 85 34.61 -23.30 14.09
C PRO A 85 34.75 -24.45 13.09
N SER A 86 35.96 -24.66 12.57
CA SER A 86 36.29 -25.86 11.81
C SER A 86 36.83 -26.91 12.75
N ILE A 87 36.29 -28.13 12.69
CA ILE A 87 36.89 -29.31 13.32
C ILE A 87 37.22 -30.27 12.18
N ASN A 88 38.51 -30.52 11.97
CA ASN A 88 38.97 -31.52 11.01
C ASN A 88 39.52 -32.72 11.79
N LEU A 89 38.94 -33.90 11.58
CA LEU A 89 39.37 -35.16 12.20
C LEU A 89 40.19 -35.95 11.19
N ASN A 90 41.46 -36.21 11.50
CA ASN A 90 42.32 -37.02 10.65
C ASN A 90 42.24 -38.51 11.03
N PRO A 91 41.80 -39.41 10.13
CA PRO A 91 41.65 -40.84 10.42
C PRO A 91 42.99 -41.56 10.69
N LEU A 92 44.13 -41.02 10.26
CA LEU A 92 45.47 -41.57 10.56
C LEU A 92 45.80 -41.59 12.06
N THR A 93 45.14 -40.72 12.84
CA THR A 93 45.27 -40.63 14.30
C THR A 93 44.25 -41.48 15.06
N ILE A 94 43.20 -41.99 14.39
CA ILE A 94 42.11 -42.76 15.01
C ILE A 94 42.36 -44.28 14.89
N ALA A 95 43.10 -44.72 13.87
CA ALA A 95 43.55 -46.11 13.70
C ALA A 95 44.94 -46.15 13.06
N PRO A 96 46.04 -46.00 13.83
CA PRO A 96 47.39 -46.00 13.28
C PRO A 96 47.72 -47.40 12.73
N LYS A 97 47.87 -47.51 11.41
CA LYS A 97 48.47 -48.67 10.76
C LYS A 97 49.85 -48.26 10.25
N SER A 98 50.90 -48.80 10.88
CA SER A 98 52.34 -48.70 10.57
C SER A 98 53.19 -47.72 11.39
N ASP A 99 54.40 -48.18 11.72
CA ASP A 99 55.45 -47.66 12.63
C ASP A 99 56.12 -46.33 12.21
N GLY A 100 55.37 -45.41 11.63
CA GLY A 100 55.83 -44.06 11.32
C GLY A 100 55.32 -43.06 12.35
N ASN A 101 56.23 -42.45 13.12
CA ASN A 101 55.91 -41.45 14.15
C ASN A 101 55.40 -40.14 13.52
N GLN A 102 54.18 -40.14 12.98
CA GLN A 102 53.52 -38.99 12.37
C GLN A 102 52.61 -38.30 13.41
N PHE A 103 53.19 -37.38 14.17
CA PHE A 103 52.45 -36.45 15.03
C PHE A 103 51.79 -35.35 14.16
N LEU A 104 50.66 -35.66 13.56
CA LEU A 104 49.77 -34.63 13.00
C LEU A 104 48.71 -34.26 14.05
N PRO A 105 48.40 -32.96 14.25
CA PRO A 105 47.43 -32.54 15.25
C PRO A 105 46.03 -33.10 14.96
N LEU A 106 45.38 -33.70 15.96
CA LEU A 106 44.05 -34.32 15.87
C LEU A 106 42.90 -33.32 15.63
N TRP A 107 43.15 -32.04 15.89
CA TRP A 107 42.18 -30.95 15.79
C TRP A 107 42.91 -29.67 15.36
N ASN A 108 42.37 -28.99 14.35
CA ASN A 108 42.83 -27.68 13.91
C ASN A 108 41.69 -26.68 14.10
N VAL A 109 41.87 -25.69 14.97
CA VAL A 109 40.95 -24.57 15.13
C VAL A 109 41.61 -23.35 14.50
N GLY A 110 41.02 -22.86 13.42
CA GLY A 110 41.49 -21.66 12.73
C GLY A 110 40.40 -20.60 12.68
N VAL A 111 40.78 -19.33 12.83
CA VAL A 111 39.93 -18.18 12.51
C VAL A 111 40.51 -17.54 11.26
N ALA A 112 39.73 -17.50 10.18
CA ALA A 112 40.13 -16.85 8.93
C ALA A 112 39.44 -15.49 8.82
N ILE A 113 40.18 -14.41 9.10
CA ILE A 113 39.69 -13.03 8.94
C ILE A 113 40.27 -12.48 7.63
N PRO A 114 39.47 -12.30 6.58
CA PRO A 114 39.97 -11.70 5.36
C PRO A 114 40.27 -10.21 5.58
N LEU A 115 41.39 -9.70 5.03
CA LEU A 115 41.85 -8.32 5.28
C LEU A 115 40.86 -7.25 4.81
N ASN A 116 40.03 -7.56 3.82
CA ASN A 116 38.99 -6.68 3.28
C ASN A 116 37.70 -6.66 4.10
N PHE A 117 37.61 -7.46 5.17
CA PHE A 117 36.39 -7.66 5.94
C PHE A 117 35.78 -6.36 6.45
N TYR A 118 36.55 -5.54 7.14
CA TYR A 118 36.05 -4.30 7.76
C TYR A 118 35.52 -3.28 6.74
N THR A 119 36.24 -3.07 5.64
CA THR A 119 35.81 -2.15 4.58
C THR A 119 34.56 -2.67 3.88
N GLN A 120 34.49 -3.96 3.60
CA GLN A 120 33.31 -4.56 2.98
C GLN A 120 32.07 -4.44 3.87
N ARG A 121 32.17 -4.75 5.17
CA ARG A 121 31.03 -4.69 6.10
C ARG A 121 30.50 -3.28 6.32
N THR A 122 31.38 -2.29 6.45
CA THR A 122 30.93 -0.90 6.60
C THR A 122 30.18 -0.41 5.36
N ASN A 123 30.60 -0.81 4.16
CA ASN A 123 29.92 -0.49 2.92
C ASN A 123 28.57 -1.22 2.81
N GLU A 124 28.48 -2.50 3.16
CA GLU A 124 27.22 -3.25 3.17
C GLU A 124 26.18 -2.66 4.12
N VAL A 125 26.58 -2.20 5.31
CA VAL A 125 25.67 -1.53 6.25
C VAL A 125 25.20 -0.18 5.69
N LYS A 126 26.06 0.56 4.99
CA LYS A 126 25.66 1.81 4.30
C LYS A 126 24.66 1.52 3.19
N ILE A 127 24.92 0.53 2.34
CA ILE A 127 24.02 0.10 1.27
C ILE A 127 22.66 -0.32 1.84
N ALA A 128 22.65 -1.16 2.88
CA ALA A 128 21.41 -1.60 3.50
C ALA A 128 20.61 -0.45 4.15
N ARG A 129 21.28 0.62 4.59
CA ARG A 129 20.61 1.83 5.08
C ARG A 129 19.98 2.62 3.94
N GLU A 130 20.71 2.81 2.84
CA GLU A 130 20.14 3.45 1.64
C GLU A 130 18.94 2.68 1.10
N ASN A 131 18.98 1.34 1.14
CA ASN A 131 17.84 0.50 0.75
C ASN A 131 16.58 0.73 1.61
N ILE A 132 16.71 1.12 2.88
CA ILE A 132 15.56 1.51 3.70
C ILE A 132 14.97 2.82 3.19
N TYR A 133 15.81 3.83 2.93
CA TYR A 133 15.33 5.12 2.40
C TYR A 133 14.66 4.95 1.03
N ILE A 134 15.20 4.08 0.19
CA ILE A 134 14.58 3.72 -1.10
C ILE A 134 13.22 3.06 -0.85
N ALA A 135 13.14 2.05 0.02
CA ALA A 135 11.88 1.36 0.32
C ALA A 135 10.81 2.30 0.93
N GLU A 136 11.20 3.24 1.78
CA GLU A 136 10.31 4.27 2.33
C GLU A 136 9.82 5.25 1.25
N ALA A 137 10.72 5.66 0.35
CA ALA A 137 10.38 6.51 -0.79
C ALA A 137 9.39 5.80 -1.73
N GLU A 138 9.65 4.54 -2.08
CA GLU A 138 8.75 3.69 -2.88
C GLU A 138 7.38 3.53 -2.21
N LYS A 139 7.33 3.32 -0.89
CA LYS A 139 6.06 3.27 -0.14
C LYS A 139 5.29 4.58 -0.26
N ASN A 140 5.97 5.72 -0.11
CA ASN A 140 5.34 7.04 -0.22
C ASN A 140 4.86 7.34 -1.65
N GLU A 141 5.63 6.95 -2.66
CA GLU A 141 5.21 7.02 -4.05
C GLU A 141 3.95 6.16 -4.28
N ARG A 142 3.96 4.93 -3.77
CA ARG A 142 2.81 4.02 -3.86
C ARG A 142 1.57 4.58 -3.17
N TYR A 143 1.73 5.23 -2.01
CA TYR A 143 0.63 5.94 -1.35
C TYR A 143 0.03 7.03 -2.25
N ARG A 144 0.88 7.85 -2.89
CA ARG A 144 0.43 8.91 -3.80
C ARG A 144 -0.27 8.35 -5.03
N ASP A 145 0.25 7.26 -5.60
CA ASP A 145 -0.35 6.56 -6.74
C ASP A 145 -1.74 5.98 -6.41
N VAL A 146 -1.87 5.29 -5.26
CA VAL A 146 -3.16 4.78 -4.79
C VAL A 146 -4.13 5.93 -4.54
N ARG A 147 -3.69 7.00 -3.87
CA ARG A 147 -4.50 8.19 -3.63
C ARG A 147 -5.01 8.79 -4.94
N LEU A 148 -4.12 8.99 -5.92
CA LEU A 148 -4.49 9.52 -7.23
C LEU A 148 -5.55 8.64 -7.89
N LYS A 149 -5.32 7.33 -7.97
CA LYS A 149 -6.24 6.38 -8.61
C LYS A 149 -7.62 6.38 -7.98
N VAL A 150 -7.69 6.30 -6.65
CA VAL A 150 -8.97 6.29 -5.91
C VAL A 150 -9.74 7.58 -6.15
N LEU A 151 -9.06 8.73 -6.09
CA LEU A 151 -9.72 10.02 -6.31
C LEU A 151 -10.17 10.17 -7.75
N THR A 152 -9.37 9.77 -8.74
CA THR A 152 -9.78 9.77 -10.14
C THR A 152 -11.00 8.88 -10.36
N ARG A 153 -11.01 7.66 -9.79
CA ARG A 153 -12.17 6.76 -9.89
C ARG A 153 -13.42 7.29 -9.21
N TYR A 154 -13.26 8.02 -8.11
CA TYR A 154 -14.37 8.71 -7.48
C TYR A 154 -14.93 9.84 -8.35
N GLU A 155 -14.09 10.63 -9.03
CA GLU A 155 -14.57 11.61 -10.01
C GLU A 155 -15.27 10.95 -11.19
N ASP A 156 -14.71 9.86 -11.73
CA ASP A 156 -15.33 9.09 -12.81
C ASP A 156 -16.73 8.62 -12.38
N TYR A 157 -16.87 8.07 -11.17
CA TYR A 157 -18.17 7.69 -10.60
C TYR A 157 -19.16 8.87 -10.54
N LEU A 158 -18.74 10.02 -10.01
CA LEU A 158 -19.59 11.20 -9.91
C LEU A 158 -20.04 11.68 -11.31
N MET A 159 -19.12 11.67 -12.28
CA MET A 159 -19.41 12.03 -13.67
C MET A 159 -20.45 11.10 -14.28
N TYR A 160 -20.25 9.78 -14.20
CA TYR A 160 -21.21 8.82 -14.78
C TYR A 160 -22.55 8.83 -14.08
N LYS A 161 -22.58 9.14 -12.79
CA LYS A 161 -23.83 9.32 -12.04
C LYS A 161 -24.63 10.50 -12.58
N GLU A 162 -23.98 11.63 -12.82
CA GLU A 162 -24.62 12.81 -13.40
C GLU A 162 -25.08 12.53 -14.85
N MET A 163 -24.24 11.86 -15.66
CA MET A 163 -24.62 11.46 -17.02
C MET A 163 -25.86 10.56 -17.03
N TYR A 164 -25.95 9.60 -16.10
CA TYR A 164 -27.11 8.74 -15.98
C TYR A 164 -28.36 9.51 -15.55
N ASP A 165 -28.25 10.48 -14.64
CA ASP A 165 -29.37 11.33 -14.24
C ASP A 165 -29.86 12.20 -15.41
N LEU A 166 -28.95 12.87 -16.10
CA LEU A 166 -29.26 13.68 -17.29
C LEU A 166 -29.93 12.85 -18.38
N GLN A 167 -29.35 11.70 -18.71
CA GLN A 167 -29.92 10.80 -19.70
C GLN A 167 -31.29 10.28 -19.27
N SER A 168 -31.50 10.02 -17.98
CA SER A 168 -32.80 9.62 -17.44
C SER A 168 -33.87 10.70 -17.62
N ARG A 169 -33.51 11.98 -17.43
CA ARG A 169 -34.41 13.13 -17.67
C ARG A 169 -34.74 13.27 -19.15
N VAL A 170 -33.74 13.24 -20.04
CA VAL A 170 -33.93 13.32 -21.50
C VAL A 170 -34.82 12.18 -22.01
N THR A 171 -34.62 10.96 -21.50
CA THR A 171 -35.48 9.82 -21.85
C THR A 171 -36.91 10.04 -21.37
N ALA A 172 -37.12 10.60 -20.18
CA ALA A 172 -38.46 10.91 -19.66
C ALA A 172 -39.16 11.98 -20.51
N ASP A 173 -38.47 13.06 -20.87
CA ASP A 173 -39.03 14.11 -21.73
C ASP A 173 -39.38 13.57 -23.12
N THR A 174 -38.50 12.76 -23.72
CA THR A 174 -38.75 12.13 -25.03
C THR A 174 -39.92 11.14 -24.96
N TYR A 175 -40.11 10.46 -23.83
CA TYR A 175 -41.26 9.59 -23.62
C TYR A 175 -42.57 10.40 -23.61
N LEU A 176 -42.60 11.57 -23.00
CA LEU A 176 -43.78 12.45 -23.02
C LEU A 176 -44.13 12.89 -24.45
N VAL A 177 -43.14 13.26 -25.25
CA VAL A 177 -43.33 13.60 -26.67
C VAL A 177 -43.86 12.42 -27.47
N PHE A 178 -43.31 11.22 -27.25
CA PHE A 178 -43.80 9.99 -27.87
C PHE A 178 -45.26 9.72 -27.50
N ARG A 179 -45.62 9.84 -26.21
CA ARG A 179 -46.99 9.63 -25.73
C ARG A 179 -47.97 10.65 -26.31
N GLN A 180 -47.58 11.91 -26.42
CA GLN A 180 -48.39 12.92 -27.10
C GLN A 180 -48.60 12.56 -28.58
N SER A 181 -47.52 12.17 -29.27
CA SER A 181 -47.59 11.76 -30.68
C SER A 181 -48.46 10.52 -30.89
N GLU A 182 -48.48 9.59 -29.93
CA GLU A 182 -49.35 8.41 -29.94
C GLU A 182 -50.82 8.81 -29.84
N THR A 183 -51.16 9.76 -28.96
CA THR A 183 -52.52 10.31 -28.86
C THR A 183 -52.91 11.06 -30.14
N ASP A 184 -52.06 11.98 -30.63
CA ASP A 184 -52.33 12.75 -31.85
C ASP A 184 -52.49 11.85 -33.09
N PHE A 185 -51.74 10.74 -33.16
CA PHE A 185 -51.88 9.76 -34.23
C PHE A 185 -53.20 8.99 -34.13
N ALA A 186 -53.59 8.58 -32.92
CA ALA A 186 -54.87 7.91 -32.68
C ALA A 186 -56.07 8.80 -33.05
N ASP A 187 -55.95 10.11 -32.83
CA ASP A 187 -56.95 11.12 -33.21
C ASP A 187 -56.87 11.51 -34.70
N GLY A 188 -55.89 10.99 -35.45
CA GLY A 188 -55.69 11.26 -36.87
C GLY A 188 -55.10 12.65 -37.20
N LEU A 189 -54.54 13.35 -36.20
CA LEU A 189 -53.96 14.69 -36.33
C LEU A 189 -52.57 14.69 -36.99
N ILE A 190 -51.81 13.59 -36.84
CA ILE A 190 -50.47 13.43 -37.45
C ILE A 190 -50.39 12.17 -38.31
N GLY A 191 -49.43 12.17 -39.25
CA GLY A 191 -49.12 11.01 -40.09
C GLY A 191 -48.26 9.95 -39.38
N VAL A 192 -48.27 8.74 -39.94
CA VAL A 192 -47.49 7.59 -39.46
C VAL A 192 -45.97 7.84 -39.44
N ASP A 193 -45.47 8.71 -40.33
CA ASP A 193 -44.05 9.05 -40.41
C ASP A 193 -43.59 9.88 -39.20
N ILE A 194 -44.41 10.81 -38.73
CA ILE A 194 -44.13 11.63 -37.54
C ILE A 194 -44.16 10.74 -36.28
N TYR A 195 -45.19 9.88 -36.17
CA TYR A 195 -45.29 8.90 -35.08
C TYR A 195 -44.05 7.99 -35.03
N ASN A 196 -43.64 7.41 -36.16
CA ASN A 196 -42.48 6.52 -36.23
C ASN A 196 -41.17 7.24 -35.86
N LYS A 197 -41.02 8.52 -36.23
CA LYS A 197 -39.87 9.35 -35.82
C LYS A 197 -39.84 9.55 -34.30
N ALA A 198 -40.97 9.89 -33.69
CA ALA A 198 -41.06 10.05 -32.23
C ALA A 198 -40.77 8.73 -31.49
N PHE A 199 -41.30 7.61 -31.97
CA PHE A 199 -41.02 6.29 -31.43
C PHE A 199 -39.54 5.92 -31.55
N ALA A 200 -38.93 6.11 -32.72
CA ALA A 200 -37.51 5.84 -32.94
C ALA A 200 -36.61 6.69 -32.03
N ALA A 201 -36.93 7.99 -31.88
CA ALA A 201 -36.23 8.88 -30.96
C ALA A 201 -36.31 8.39 -29.52
N TYR A 202 -37.49 7.99 -29.04
CA TYR A 202 -37.64 7.43 -27.70
C TYR A 202 -36.81 6.16 -27.49
N LYS A 203 -36.81 5.24 -28.48
CA LYS A 203 -36.01 4.01 -28.41
C LYS A 203 -34.51 4.28 -28.39
N GLN A 204 -34.05 5.26 -29.16
CA GLN A 204 -32.66 5.70 -29.11
C GLN A 204 -32.29 6.25 -27.72
N GLN A 205 -33.16 7.05 -27.10
CA GLN A 205 -32.89 7.57 -25.75
C GLN A 205 -32.95 6.47 -24.67
N GLN A 206 -33.77 5.43 -24.84
CA GLN A 206 -33.73 4.26 -23.94
C GLN A 206 -32.39 3.52 -24.02
N ASP A 207 -31.86 3.30 -25.23
CA ASP A 207 -30.55 2.68 -25.41
C ASP A 207 -29.43 3.52 -24.78
N GLY A 208 -29.48 4.86 -24.95
CA GLY A 208 -28.59 5.79 -24.29
C GLY A 208 -28.63 5.67 -22.75
N LYS A 209 -29.84 5.62 -22.17
CA LYS A 209 -30.01 5.43 -20.72
C LYS A 209 -29.44 4.11 -20.22
N LEU A 210 -29.64 3.03 -20.98
CA LEU A 210 -29.10 1.72 -20.62
C LEU A 210 -27.56 1.73 -20.62
N LYS A 211 -26.94 2.35 -21.62
CA LYS A 211 -25.48 2.52 -21.71
C LYS A 211 -24.94 3.35 -20.54
N ALA A 212 -25.54 4.51 -20.28
CA ALA A 212 -25.14 5.35 -19.14
C ALA A 212 -25.27 4.60 -17.80
N GLY A 213 -26.33 3.80 -17.62
CA GLY A 213 -26.53 2.99 -16.42
C GLY A 213 -25.52 1.86 -16.28
N ARG A 214 -25.08 1.25 -17.38
CA ARG A 214 -23.97 0.29 -17.38
C ARG A 214 -22.66 0.97 -16.97
N ASP A 215 -22.36 2.12 -17.57
CA ASP A 215 -21.08 2.82 -17.34
C ASP A 215 -20.96 3.30 -15.89
N LEU A 216 -22.07 3.78 -15.30
CA LEU A 216 -22.16 4.06 -13.86
C LEU A 216 -21.83 2.83 -13.01
N LYS A 217 -22.45 1.68 -13.31
CA LYS A 217 -22.19 0.43 -12.55
C LYS A 217 -20.75 -0.05 -12.68
N VAL A 218 -20.14 0.11 -13.85
CA VAL A 218 -18.72 -0.23 -14.05
C VAL A 218 -17.84 0.69 -13.18
N ALA A 219 -18.11 1.99 -13.18
CA ALA A 219 -17.38 2.94 -12.34
C ALA A 219 -17.55 2.65 -10.83
N GLU A 220 -18.75 2.24 -10.41
CA GLU A 220 -19.00 1.75 -9.04
C GLU A 220 -18.12 0.54 -8.71
N LEU A 221 -18.16 -0.51 -9.53
CA LEU A 221 -17.38 -1.73 -9.32
C LEU A 221 -15.87 -1.48 -9.29
N GLU A 222 -15.36 -0.60 -10.16
CA GLU A 222 -13.95 -0.24 -10.17
C GLU A 222 -13.51 0.47 -8.89
N LEU A 223 -14.34 1.36 -8.35
CA LEU A 223 -14.06 2.04 -7.10
C LEU A 223 -14.18 1.07 -5.91
N GLU A 224 -15.21 0.22 -5.89
CA GLU A 224 -15.42 -0.81 -4.86
C GLU A 224 -14.26 -1.80 -4.81
N TYR A 225 -13.72 -2.20 -5.96
CA TYR A 225 -12.53 -3.04 -6.05
C TYR A 225 -11.31 -2.40 -5.36
N MET A 226 -11.14 -1.09 -5.47
CA MET A 226 -10.01 -0.39 -4.83
C MET A 226 -10.20 -0.27 -3.31
N ILE A 227 -11.39 0.08 -2.85
CA ILE A 227 -11.66 0.35 -1.43
C ILE A 227 -12.02 -0.92 -0.63
N GLY A 228 -12.40 -2.01 -1.29
CA GLY A 228 -12.71 -3.29 -0.67
C GLY A 228 -14.09 -3.40 0.00
N ILE A 229 -14.94 -2.38 -0.12
CA ILE A 229 -16.31 -2.33 0.39
C ILE A 229 -17.23 -1.69 -0.65
N THR A 230 -18.55 -1.79 -0.44
CA THR A 230 -19.52 -1.15 -1.34
C THR A 230 -19.50 0.37 -1.22
N ILE A 231 -19.82 1.07 -2.31
CA ILE A 231 -19.79 2.55 -2.30
C ILE A 231 -20.85 3.14 -1.36
N ASN A 232 -22.01 2.49 -1.25
CA ASN A 232 -23.10 2.94 -0.36
C ASN A 232 -22.66 2.88 1.11
N GLU A 233 -21.97 1.81 1.50
CA GLU A 233 -21.41 1.65 2.83
C GLU A 233 -20.31 2.69 3.10
N ALA A 234 -19.43 2.94 2.12
CA ALA A 234 -18.39 3.95 2.23
C ALA A 234 -18.96 5.36 2.43
N LEU A 235 -20.08 5.67 1.77
CA LEU A 235 -20.80 6.94 1.88
C LEU A 235 -21.72 7.03 3.11
N GLY A 236 -21.85 5.96 3.91
CA GLY A 236 -22.71 5.93 5.08
C GLY A 236 -24.21 5.97 4.77
N LYS A 237 -24.60 5.65 3.54
CA LYS A 237 -26.01 5.53 3.14
C LYS A 237 -26.46 4.09 3.36
N LYS A 238 -27.26 3.87 4.40
CA LYS A 238 -28.00 2.62 4.60
C LYS A 238 -29.24 2.58 3.71
#